data_AF-A0A9D6XSC8-F1
#
_entry.id   AF-A0A9D6XSC8-F1
#
_cell.length_a   1.000
_cell.length_b   1.000
_cell.length_c   1.000
_cell.angle_alpha   90.00
_cell.angle_beta   90.00
_cell.angle_gamma   90.00
#
_symmetry.space_group_name_H-M   'P 1'
#
loop_
_entity.id
_entity.type
_entity.pdbx_description
1 polymer ?
#
loop_
_entity_poly.entity_id
_entity_poly.type
_entity_poly.pdbx_seq_one_letter_code
_entity_poly.pdbx_strand_id
1 'polypeptide(L)'
;MIETALLLPILLLLAFNAINFGYFFFVAINLAVAPRTGVQFSIIGEATPVNIPLPPAGPSTSQVSVSYLTYQDMLGVLSGSANARVQVCSKALGLNGTLTSTRANCVQFGPGSETYTPEADPEAPNFILNRVDVVYQVQPIIPSFELPTPAGPIPLTLVPSLRFHRQVSMRAMG
;
A
#
# COMPACT_ATOMS: atom_id res chain seq x y z
N MET A 1 -48.15 3.94 -6.78
CA MET A 1 -47.55 2.73 -6.15
C MET A 1 -46.52 2.06 -7.05
N ILE A 2 -46.72 2.00 -8.38
CA ILE A 2 -45.71 1.47 -9.32
C ILE A 2 -44.48 2.39 -9.46
N GLU A 3 -44.67 3.71 -9.38
CA GLU A 3 -43.61 4.70 -9.52
C GLU A 3 -42.61 4.65 -8.35
N THR A 4 -43.10 4.55 -7.11
CA THR A 4 -42.25 4.37 -5.92
C THR A 4 -41.54 3.02 -5.93
N ALA A 5 -42.16 1.97 -6.49
CA ALA A 5 -41.53 0.67 -6.64
C ALA A 5 -40.37 0.68 -7.66
N LEU A 6 -40.42 1.56 -8.66
CA LEU A 6 -39.36 1.70 -9.67
C LEU A 6 -38.23 2.65 -9.22
N LEU A 7 -38.55 3.70 -8.45
CA LEU A 7 -37.57 4.68 -7.99
C LEU A 7 -36.70 4.18 -6.83
N LEU A 8 -37.26 3.38 -5.93
CA LEU A 8 -36.55 2.86 -4.75
C LEU A 8 -35.27 2.05 -5.10
N PRO A 9 -35.29 1.09 -6.05
CA PRO A 9 -34.07 0.36 -6.41
C PRO A 9 -33.02 1.26 -7.08
N ILE A 10 -33.43 2.28 -7.84
CA ILE A 10 -32.50 3.23 -8.48
C ILE A 10 -31.82 4.12 -7.44
N LEU A 11 -32.58 4.62 -6.44
CA LEU A 11 -32.02 5.41 -5.35
C LEU A 11 -31.08 4.59 -4.47
N LEU A 12 -31.42 3.33 -4.17
CA LEU A 12 -30.58 2.44 -3.39
C LEU A 12 -29.25 2.13 -4.10
N LEU A 13 -29.31 1.93 -5.43
CA LEU A 13 -28.12 1.77 -6.25
C LEU A 13 -27.20 2.98 -6.19
N LEU A 14 -27.77 4.19 -6.31
CA LEU A 14 -27.00 5.41 -6.24
C LEU A 14 -26.36 5.58 -4.85
N ALA A 15 -27.11 5.27 -3.78
CA ALA A 15 -26.62 5.33 -2.41
C ALA A 15 -25.45 4.35 -2.17
N PHE A 16 -25.55 3.10 -2.60
CA PHE A 16 -24.47 2.12 -2.45
C PHE A 16 -23.22 2.49 -3.24
N ASN A 17 -23.38 3.03 -4.45
CA ASN A 17 -22.25 3.53 -5.22
C ASN A 17 -21.61 4.76 -4.57
N ALA A 18 -22.40 5.68 -4.01
CA ALA A 18 -21.88 6.82 -3.26
C ALA A 18 -21.09 6.38 -2.01
N ILE A 19 -21.56 5.36 -1.28
CA ILE A 19 -20.85 4.78 -0.13
C ILE A 19 -19.51 4.17 -0.57
N ASN A 20 -19.51 3.35 -1.63
CA ASN A 20 -18.29 2.75 -2.16
C ASN A 20 -17.28 3.81 -2.65
N PHE A 21 -17.78 4.87 -3.28
CA PHE A 21 -16.95 6.01 -3.70
C PHE A 21 -16.35 6.75 -2.50
N GLY A 22 -17.13 7.02 -1.46
CA GLY A 22 -16.64 7.62 -0.21
C GLY A 22 -15.59 6.75 0.48
N TYR A 23 -15.84 5.43 0.57
CA TYR A 23 -14.92 4.47 1.14
C TYR A 23 -13.58 4.43 0.39
N PHE A 24 -13.62 4.52 -0.95
CA PHE A 24 -12.41 4.60 -1.77
C PHE A 24 -11.49 5.77 -1.38
N PHE A 25 -12.02 6.97 -1.20
CA PHE A 25 -11.19 8.12 -0.78
C PHE A 25 -10.68 7.96 0.64
N PHE A 26 -11.52 7.44 1.54
CA PHE A 26 -11.09 7.16 2.91
C PHE A 26 -9.89 6.21 2.94
N VAL A 27 -9.94 5.11 2.17
CA VAL A 27 -8.81 4.18 2.04
C VAL A 27 -7.60 4.83 1.38
N ALA A 28 -7.80 5.59 0.29
CA ALA A 28 -6.70 6.21 -0.44
C ALA A 28 -5.87 7.19 0.40
N ILE A 29 -6.53 7.98 1.28
CA ILE A 29 -5.86 8.93 2.18
C ILE A 29 -5.00 8.20 3.22
N ASN A 30 -5.49 7.09 3.76
CA ASN A 30 -4.73 6.33 4.76
C ASN A 30 -3.58 5.54 4.15
N LEU A 31 -3.81 4.93 2.98
CA LEU A 31 -2.75 4.25 2.22
C LEU A 31 -1.63 5.21 1.81
N ALA A 32 -1.94 6.49 1.65
CA ALA A 32 -0.98 7.53 1.33
C ALA A 32 0.03 7.80 2.48
N VAL A 33 -0.32 7.50 3.73
CA VAL A 33 0.50 7.75 4.92
C VAL A 33 1.30 6.52 5.35
N ALA A 34 0.76 5.30 5.17
CA ALA A 34 1.40 4.04 5.57
C ALA A 34 2.86 3.83 5.09
N PRO A 35 3.26 4.08 3.83
CA PRO A 35 4.66 3.92 3.43
C PRO A 35 5.59 4.95 4.08
N ARG A 36 5.07 6.10 4.54
CA ARG A 36 5.88 7.15 5.18
C ARG A 36 6.39 6.70 6.54
N THR A 37 5.55 6.10 7.37
CA THR A 37 5.92 5.60 8.69
C THR A 37 6.86 4.40 8.56
N GLY A 38 6.60 3.49 7.62
CA GLY A 38 7.48 2.36 7.31
C GLY A 38 8.89 2.82 6.91
N VAL A 39 9.01 3.77 5.98
CA VAL A 39 10.33 4.24 5.56
C VAL A 39 11.03 5.04 6.66
N GLN A 40 10.30 5.83 7.46
CA GLN A 40 10.85 6.53 8.62
C GLN A 40 11.46 5.56 9.62
N PHE A 41 10.80 4.45 9.90
CA PHE A 41 11.37 3.41 10.76
C PHE A 41 12.58 2.74 10.11
N SER A 42 12.55 2.49 8.80
CA SER A 42 13.65 1.82 8.09
C SER A 42 14.99 2.57 8.11
N ILE A 43 14.98 3.89 8.35
CA ILE A 43 16.19 4.72 8.36
C ILE A 43 16.78 4.95 9.76
N ILE A 44 16.07 4.56 10.81
CA ILE A 44 16.57 4.68 12.19
C ILE A 44 17.63 3.59 12.36
N GLY A 45 18.89 3.96 12.53
CA GLY A 45 19.98 3.00 12.50
C GLY A 45 21.19 3.41 13.31
N GLU A 46 22.36 2.98 12.83
CA GLU A 46 23.64 3.05 13.53
C GLU A 46 24.07 4.49 13.87
N ALA A 47 23.58 5.48 13.12
CA ALA A 47 23.83 6.91 13.41
C ALA A 47 23.09 7.45 14.66
N THR A 48 22.34 6.62 15.37
CA THR A 48 21.74 6.98 16.67
C THR A 48 22.75 6.82 17.81
N PRO A 49 22.62 7.57 18.94
CA PRO A 49 23.56 7.46 20.07
C PRO A 49 23.70 6.06 20.67
N VAL A 50 22.71 5.19 20.44
CA VAL A 50 22.67 3.81 20.93
C VAL A 50 23.30 2.83 19.94
N ASN A 51 23.65 3.28 18.71
CA ASN A 51 24.28 2.49 17.65
C ASN A 51 23.54 1.15 17.41
N ILE A 52 22.26 1.27 17.08
CA ILE A 52 21.35 0.14 16.86
C ILE A 52 21.37 -0.23 15.37
N PRO A 53 21.37 -1.52 15.01
CA PRO A 53 21.25 -1.92 13.61
C PRO A 53 19.97 -1.43 12.96
N LEU A 54 20.05 -1.18 11.65
CA LEU A 54 18.88 -0.83 10.85
C LEU A 54 17.80 -1.92 11.01
N PRO A 55 16.52 -1.53 11.16
CA PRO A 55 15.45 -2.48 11.34
C PRO A 55 15.35 -3.48 10.18
N PRO A 56 15.03 -4.74 10.49
CA PRO A 56 14.83 -5.74 9.46
C PRO A 56 13.61 -5.39 8.61
N ALA A 57 13.69 -5.66 7.32
CA ALA A 57 12.59 -5.42 6.39
C ALA A 57 11.34 -6.26 6.70
N GLY A 58 11.51 -7.45 7.28
CA GLY A 58 10.45 -8.37 7.67
C GLY A 58 10.91 -9.36 8.74
N PRO A 59 10.08 -10.36 9.08
CA PRO A 59 8.79 -10.72 8.47
C PRO A 59 7.60 -9.85 8.94
N SER A 60 6.50 -9.85 8.18
CA SER A 60 5.27 -9.07 8.45
C SER A 60 4.50 -9.49 9.72
N THR A 61 5.05 -10.38 10.54
CA THR A 61 4.51 -10.83 11.83
C THR A 61 5.32 -10.32 13.03
N SER A 62 6.48 -9.71 12.78
CA SER A 62 7.38 -9.23 13.83
C SER A 62 7.22 -7.73 14.04
N GLN A 63 6.92 -7.31 15.28
CA GLN A 63 6.69 -5.90 15.65
C GLN A 63 7.90 -4.99 15.40
N VAL A 64 9.10 -5.56 15.33
CA VAL A 64 10.35 -4.84 15.08
C VAL A 64 10.70 -4.75 13.60
N SER A 65 9.79 -5.12 12.69
CA SER A 65 10.04 -5.09 11.25
C SER A 65 9.31 -3.96 10.54
N VAL A 66 9.93 -3.46 9.47
CA VAL A 66 9.37 -2.37 8.64
C VAL A 66 8.05 -2.79 8.00
N SER A 67 7.96 -4.01 7.47
CA SER A 67 6.74 -4.50 6.84
C SER A 67 5.59 -4.66 7.84
N TYR A 68 5.83 -5.13 9.05
CA TYR A 68 4.77 -5.23 10.07
C TYR A 68 4.17 -3.87 10.40
N LEU A 69 5.01 -2.86 10.68
CA LEU A 69 4.52 -1.50 10.99
C LEU A 69 3.73 -0.91 9.81
N THR A 70 4.25 -1.09 8.60
CA THR A 70 3.55 -0.64 7.37
C THR A 70 2.18 -1.33 7.25
N TYR A 71 2.08 -2.62 7.56
CA TYR A 71 0.80 -3.33 7.57
C TYR A 71 -0.15 -2.89 8.68
N GLN A 72 0.34 -2.64 9.89
CA GLN A 72 -0.50 -2.17 10.99
C GLN A 72 -1.11 -0.80 10.70
N ASP A 73 -0.34 0.12 10.12
CA ASP A 73 -0.86 1.42 9.71
C ASP A 73 -1.93 1.32 8.61
N MET A 74 -1.82 0.32 7.73
CA MET A 74 -2.87 0.02 6.75
C MET A 74 -4.09 -0.66 7.37
N LEU A 75 -3.89 -1.63 8.28
CA LEU A 75 -4.95 -2.39 8.94
C LEU A 75 -5.79 -1.56 9.91
N GLY A 76 -5.27 -0.43 10.41
CA GLY A 76 -6.08 0.54 11.15
C GLY A 76 -7.29 1.07 10.34
N VAL A 77 -7.28 0.90 9.02
CA VAL A 77 -8.26 1.46 8.07
C VAL A 77 -8.87 0.40 7.16
N LEU A 78 -8.10 -0.62 6.81
CA LEU A 78 -8.52 -1.72 5.96
C LEU A 78 -9.09 -2.87 6.80
N SER A 79 -10.14 -3.54 6.30
CA SER A 79 -10.68 -4.76 6.91
C SER A 79 -9.72 -5.96 6.82
N GLY A 80 -8.65 -5.86 6.04
CA GLY A 80 -7.59 -6.86 5.94
C GLY A 80 -6.45 -6.43 5.02
N SER A 81 -5.30 -7.10 5.15
CA SER A 81 -4.10 -6.87 4.33
C SER A 81 -4.00 -7.80 3.12
N ALA A 82 -4.99 -8.67 2.89
CA ALA A 82 -4.97 -9.68 1.83
C ALA A 82 -4.93 -9.11 0.41
N ASN A 83 -5.27 -7.82 0.22
CA ASN A 83 -5.17 -7.12 -1.06
C ASN A 83 -4.05 -6.08 -1.07
N ALA A 84 -3.25 -6.02 0.00
CA ALA A 84 -2.16 -5.10 0.17
C ALA A 84 -0.83 -5.84 0.04
N ARG A 85 0.13 -5.21 -0.62
CA ARG A 85 1.48 -5.70 -0.79
C ARG A 85 2.45 -4.61 -0.38
N VAL A 86 3.47 -4.99 0.37
CA VAL A 86 4.51 -4.10 0.86
C VAL A 86 5.84 -4.59 0.32
N GLN A 87 6.57 -3.73 -0.38
CA GLN A 87 7.94 -3.97 -0.77
C GLN A 87 8.83 -3.00 0.00
N VAL A 88 9.85 -3.54 0.66
CA VAL A 88 10.81 -2.77 1.45
C VAL A 88 12.17 -2.92 0.81
N CYS A 89 12.77 -1.80 0.43
CA CYS A 89 14.14 -1.70 -0.03
C CYS A 89 14.97 -1.00 1.04
N SER A 90 15.96 -1.70 1.61
CA SER A 90 16.75 -1.18 2.71
C SER A 90 18.22 -1.56 2.57
N LYS A 91 19.12 -0.66 2.98
CA LYS A 91 20.55 -0.95 3.15
C LYS A 91 20.80 -2.20 4.01
N ALA A 92 19.91 -2.52 4.95
CA ALA A 92 19.99 -3.72 5.79
C ALA A 92 19.91 -5.04 5.00
N LEU A 93 19.32 -5.02 3.79
CA LEU A 93 19.23 -6.19 2.90
C LEU A 93 20.44 -6.32 1.97
N GLY A 94 21.44 -5.44 2.14
CA GLY A 94 22.57 -5.30 1.24
C GLY A 94 22.32 -4.29 0.13
N LEU A 95 23.38 -4.04 -0.62
CA LEU A 95 23.44 -3.06 -1.70
C LEU A 95 23.76 -3.76 -3.00
N ASN A 96 23.27 -3.21 -4.11
CA ASN A 96 23.61 -3.65 -5.46
C ASN A 96 24.05 -2.43 -6.29
N GLY A 97 24.99 -2.63 -7.22
CA GLY A 97 25.62 -1.57 -7.99
C GLY A 97 26.86 -0.97 -7.32
N THR A 98 27.42 0.05 -7.95
CA THR A 98 28.67 0.71 -7.54
C THR A 98 28.55 2.23 -7.64
N LEU A 99 29.19 2.96 -6.70
CA LEU A 99 29.22 4.43 -6.67
C LEU A 99 27.80 5.03 -6.74
N THR A 100 27.54 5.94 -7.68
CA THR A 100 26.25 6.63 -7.85
C THR A 100 25.12 5.73 -8.38
N SER A 101 25.43 4.47 -8.76
CA SER A 101 24.43 3.46 -9.14
C SER A 101 24.06 2.54 -7.99
N THR A 102 24.58 2.79 -6.78
CA THR A 102 24.30 1.95 -5.62
C THR A 102 22.83 2.06 -5.21
N ARG A 103 22.17 0.91 -5.11
CA ARG A 103 20.76 0.76 -4.77
C ARG A 103 20.61 -0.19 -3.59
N ALA A 104 19.63 0.08 -2.74
CA ALA A 104 19.25 -0.86 -1.67
C ALA A 104 18.56 -2.10 -2.26
N ASN A 105 18.88 -3.28 -1.75
CA ASN A 105 18.15 -4.50 -2.10
C ASN A 105 16.72 -4.46 -1.56
N CYS A 106 15.80 -5.13 -2.25
CA CYS A 106 14.38 -5.14 -1.91
C CYS A 106 13.88 -6.55 -1.60
N VAL A 107 12.94 -6.62 -0.67
CA VAL A 107 12.14 -7.82 -0.38
C VAL A 107 10.66 -7.45 -0.35
N GLN A 108 9.81 -8.42 -0.62
CA GLN A 108 8.37 -8.23 -0.76
C GLN A 108 7.60 -9.06 0.24
N PHE A 109 6.47 -8.52 0.68
CA PHE A 109 5.55 -9.17 1.61
C PHE A 109 4.12 -8.99 1.10
N GLY A 110 3.29 -10.01 1.27
CA GLY A 110 1.91 -10.01 0.79
C GLY A 110 1.75 -10.62 -0.61
N PRO A 111 0.51 -10.68 -1.12
CA PRO A 111 0.20 -11.30 -2.41
C PRO A 111 0.51 -10.38 -3.60
N GLY A 112 0.82 -10.99 -4.75
CA GLY A 112 1.22 -10.29 -5.97
C GLY A 112 2.71 -10.49 -6.30
N SER A 113 3.09 -10.17 -7.53
CA SER A 113 4.44 -10.42 -8.06
C SER A 113 5.10 -9.20 -8.69
N GLU A 114 4.47 -8.02 -8.64
CA GLU A 114 5.06 -6.84 -9.24
C GLU A 114 6.35 -6.49 -8.50
N THR A 115 7.33 -5.90 -9.14
CA THR A 115 8.58 -5.50 -8.46
C THR A 115 8.88 -4.10 -8.89
N TYR A 116 9.08 -3.20 -7.93
CA TYR A 116 9.47 -1.82 -8.25
C TYR A 116 10.95 -1.65 -7.96
N THR A 117 11.73 -1.28 -8.96
CA THR A 117 13.15 -1.03 -8.77
C THR A 117 13.35 0.28 -7.99
N PRO A 118 14.13 0.29 -6.90
CA PRO A 118 14.44 1.50 -6.18
C PRO A 118 15.37 2.38 -7.02
N GLU A 119 15.28 3.69 -6.84
CA GLU A 119 16.19 4.63 -7.49
C GLU A 119 17.56 4.59 -6.80
N ALA A 120 18.63 4.86 -7.56
CA ALA A 120 19.96 5.02 -6.97
C ALA A 120 20.08 6.39 -6.28
N ASP A 121 20.84 6.47 -5.18
CA ASP A 121 21.10 7.76 -4.55
C ASP A 121 22.28 8.47 -5.27
N PRO A 122 22.13 9.74 -5.67
CA PRO A 122 23.20 10.48 -6.35
C PRO A 122 24.43 10.74 -5.47
N GLU A 123 24.29 10.66 -4.14
CA GLU A 123 25.36 10.87 -3.16
C GLU A 123 25.92 9.53 -2.63
N ALA A 124 25.54 8.40 -3.23
CA ALA A 124 26.13 7.12 -2.91
C ALA A 124 27.65 7.10 -3.20
N PRO A 125 28.47 6.47 -2.34
CA PRO A 125 28.09 5.57 -1.25
C PRO A 125 27.82 6.23 0.11
N ASN A 126 27.92 7.56 0.23
CA ASN A 126 27.80 8.24 1.52
C ASN A 126 26.38 8.15 2.08
N PHE A 127 25.38 8.31 1.21
CA PHE A 127 23.97 8.09 1.56
C PHE A 127 23.38 7.02 0.67
N ILE A 128 22.54 6.18 1.27
CA ILE A 128 21.76 5.16 0.57
C ILE A 128 20.28 5.47 0.77
N LEU A 129 19.53 5.40 -0.31
CA LEU A 129 18.09 5.60 -0.30
C LEU A 129 17.38 4.31 0.13
N ASN A 130 16.72 4.36 1.29
CA ASN A 130 15.74 3.34 1.67
C ASN A 130 14.38 3.71 1.07
N ARG A 131 13.60 2.71 0.68
CA ARG A 131 12.30 2.88 0.02
C ARG A 131 11.29 1.88 0.55
N VAL A 132 10.07 2.35 0.75
CA VAL A 132 8.92 1.49 1.03
C VAL A 132 7.85 1.76 -0.02
N ASP A 133 7.42 0.69 -0.67
CA ASP A 133 6.37 0.66 -1.67
C ASP A 133 5.17 -0.10 -1.13
N VAL A 134 4.00 0.48 -1.31
CA VAL A 134 2.73 -0.12 -0.96
C VAL A 134 1.88 -0.20 -2.21
N VAL A 135 1.41 -1.40 -2.51
CA VAL A 135 0.43 -1.66 -3.56
C VAL A 135 -0.84 -2.15 -2.91
N TYR A 136 -1.98 -1.55 -3.24
CA TYR A 136 -3.27 -2.01 -2.75
C TYR A 136 -4.25 -2.16 -3.91
N GLN A 137 -4.89 -3.33 -3.98
CA GLN A 137 -6.04 -3.55 -4.83
C GLN A 137 -7.30 -3.12 -4.07
N VAL A 138 -8.00 -2.11 -4.60
CA VAL A 138 -9.24 -1.63 -3.98
C VAL A 138 -10.28 -2.73 -3.99
N GLN A 139 -10.73 -3.08 -2.79
CA GLN A 139 -11.93 -3.89 -2.60
C GLN A 139 -13.04 -2.98 -2.05
N PRO A 140 -14.16 -2.80 -2.76
CA PRO A 140 -15.29 -2.05 -2.26
C PRO A 140 -15.93 -2.77 -1.06
N ILE A 141 -16.50 -1.99 -0.13
CA ILE A 141 -17.16 -2.54 1.06
C ILE A 141 -18.46 -3.26 0.69
N ILE A 142 -19.20 -2.74 -0.29
CA ILE A 142 -20.36 -3.41 -0.88
C ILE A 142 -19.89 -4.08 -2.16
N PRO A 143 -19.89 -5.42 -2.25
CA PRO A 143 -19.50 -6.13 -3.45
C PRO A 143 -20.41 -5.77 -4.62
N SER A 144 -19.92 -5.97 -5.85
CA SER A 144 -20.72 -5.74 -7.05
C SER A 144 -22.02 -6.53 -6.96
N PHE A 145 -23.15 -5.84 -7.13
CA PHE A 145 -24.43 -6.47 -7.30
C PHE A 145 -24.78 -6.45 -8.79
N GLU A 146 -25.43 -7.53 -9.21
CA GLU A 146 -25.91 -7.70 -10.57
C GLU A 146 -27.41 -7.53 -10.56
N LEU A 147 -27.94 -6.66 -11.44
CA LEU A 147 -29.36 -6.64 -11.70
C LEU A 147 -29.66 -7.69 -12.77
N PRO A 148 -30.40 -8.77 -12.45
CA PRO A 148 -30.82 -9.74 -13.44
C PRO A 148 -31.85 -9.05 -14.35
N THR A 149 -31.46 -8.78 -15.60
CA THR A 149 -32.39 -8.32 -16.63
C THR A 149 -32.62 -9.43 -17.66
N PRO A 150 -33.72 -9.40 -18.43
CA PRO A 150 -33.97 -10.36 -19.50
C PRO A 150 -32.87 -10.39 -20.57
N ALA A 151 -32.04 -9.34 -20.66
CA ALA A 151 -30.92 -9.22 -21.58
C ALA A 151 -29.56 -9.66 -20.98
N GLY A 152 -29.55 -10.12 -19.72
CA GLY A 152 -28.35 -10.54 -18.98
C GLY A 152 -28.16 -9.77 -17.66
N PRO A 153 -27.25 -10.22 -16.80
CA PRO A 153 -26.88 -9.49 -15.58
C PRO A 153 -26.13 -8.20 -15.96
N ILE A 154 -26.61 -7.07 -15.47
CA ILE A 154 -25.89 -5.79 -15.58
C ILE A 154 -25.15 -5.57 -14.25
N PRO A 155 -23.80 -5.53 -14.24
CA PRO A 155 -23.04 -5.19 -13.04
C PRO A 155 -23.19 -3.68 -12.75
N LEU A 156 -23.67 -3.34 -11.55
CA LEU A 156 -24.01 -1.96 -11.18
C LEU A 156 -23.03 -1.32 -10.19
N THR A 157 -21.74 -1.67 -10.32
CA THR A 157 -20.64 -1.01 -9.60
C THR A 157 -19.98 0.04 -10.49
N LEU A 158 -19.97 1.30 -10.04
CA LEU A 158 -19.23 2.39 -10.69
C LEU A 158 -17.75 2.42 -10.31
N VAL A 159 -17.33 1.73 -9.25
CA VAL A 159 -15.93 1.76 -8.81
C VAL A 159 -15.20 0.57 -9.44
N PRO A 160 -14.33 0.78 -10.45
CA PRO A 160 -13.53 -0.30 -11.01
C PRO A 160 -12.53 -0.83 -9.96
N SER A 161 -12.09 -2.08 -10.14
CA SER A 161 -11.03 -2.69 -9.34
C SER A 161 -9.68 -2.01 -9.62
N LEU A 162 -9.50 -0.81 -9.06
CA LEU A 162 -8.29 -0.01 -9.25
C LEU A 162 -7.16 -0.50 -8.36
N ARG A 163 -5.93 -0.35 -8.87
CA ARG A 163 -4.70 -0.64 -8.14
C ARG A 163 -4.00 0.66 -7.81
N PHE A 164 -3.74 0.86 -6.53
CA PHE A 164 -2.93 1.96 -6.07
C PHE A 164 -1.51 1.49 -5.83
N HIS A 165 -0.56 2.28 -6.29
CA HIS A 165 0.84 2.17 -5.91
C HIS A 165 1.27 3.50 -5.29
N ARG A 166 1.82 3.42 -4.08
CA ARG A 166 2.35 4.56 -3.34
C ARG A 166 3.76 4.20 -2.91
N GLN A 167 4.69 5.11 -3.13
CA GLN A 167 6.10 4.93 -2.78
C GLN A 167 6.57 6.10 -1.93
N VAL A 168 7.43 5.82 -0.96
CA VAL A 168 8.18 6.84 -0.22
C VAL A 168 9.61 6.37 -0.05
N SER A 169 10.54 7.29 -0.22
CA SER A 169 11.97 7.04 -0.06
C SER A 169 12.61 8.06 0.85
N MET A 170 13.53 7.62 1.71
CA MET A 170 14.29 8.49 2.61
C MET A 170 15.74 8.00 2.68
N ARG A 171 16.67 8.93 2.88
CA ARG A 171 18.09 8.61 3.05
C ARG A 171 18.29 7.96 4.42
N ALA A 172 18.89 6.78 4.43
CA ALA A 172 19.30 6.12 5.66
C ALA A 172 20.52 6.84 6.24
N MET A 173 20.49 7.11 7.54
CA MET A 173 21.64 7.64 8.26
C MET A 173 22.47 6.47 8.80
N GLY A 174 23.72 6.37 8.39
CA GLY A 174 24.67 5.38 8.91
C GLY A 174 25.86 5.27 8.01
#